data_AF-A0A822G291-F1
#
_entry.id   AF-A0A822G291-F1
#
_cell.length_a   1.000
_cell.length_b   1.000
_cell.length_c   1.000
_cell.angle_alpha   90.00
_cell.angle_beta   90.00
_cell.angle_gamma   90.00
#
_symmetry.space_group_name_H-M   'P 1'
#
loop_
_entity.id
_entity.type
_entity.pdbx_description
1 polymer ?
#
loop_
_entity_poly.entity_id
_entity_poly.type
_entity_poly.pdbx_seq_one_letter_code
_entity_poly.pdbx_strand_id
1 'polypeptide(L)' 'SSSPITTKGQQTNKRPLRFQCKHCDYKAPSTSLMQNHIYRHTDLTPYACAYCGHKSTTKSTIMVHIELCHPNME' A
#
# COMPACT_ATOMS: atom_id res chain seq x y z
N SER A 1 24.67 -8.81 -28.70
CA SER A 1 23.44 -9.59 -28.54
C SER A 1 22.67 -9.07 -27.36
N SER A 2 21.51 -8.47 -27.66
CA SER A 2 20.37 -8.22 -26.78
C SER A 2 20.60 -7.51 -25.44
N SER A 3 20.80 -6.19 -25.49
CA SER A 3 20.49 -5.31 -24.35
C SER A 3 18.97 -5.28 -24.17
N PRO A 4 18.42 -5.67 -23.01
CA PRO A 4 17.00 -5.48 -22.77
C PRO A 4 16.71 -3.99 -22.53
N ILE A 5 16.08 -3.40 -23.55
CA ILE A 5 15.10 -2.31 -23.41
C ILE A 5 14.20 -2.55 -22.19
N THR A 6 14.18 -1.65 -21.22
CA THR A 6 12.98 -1.44 -20.42
C THR A 6 12.93 -0.06 -19.76
N THR A 7 11.88 0.66 -20.19
CA THR A 7 11.08 1.60 -19.41
C THR A 7 11.66 2.98 -19.14
N LYS A 8 11.22 3.92 -20.00
CA LYS A 8 11.05 5.33 -19.67
C LYS A 8 10.25 5.45 -18.36
N GLY A 9 10.92 5.84 -17.27
CA GLY A 9 10.31 6.09 -15.97
C GLY A 9 10.54 7.53 -15.55
N GLN A 10 9.63 8.40 -15.96
CA GLN A 10 9.36 9.76 -15.50
C GLN A 10 10.20 10.25 -14.30
N GLN A 11 11.18 11.11 -14.60
CA GLN A 11 11.88 11.92 -13.60
C GLN A 11 10.88 12.91 -12.99
N THR A 12 10.38 12.59 -11.81
CA THR A 12 9.80 13.58 -10.90
C THR A 12 10.46 13.39 -9.55
N ASN A 13 11.47 14.20 -9.25
CA ASN A 13 12.04 14.49 -7.92
C ASN A 13 11.82 13.41 -6.83
N LYS A 14 12.33 12.18 -7.03
CA LYS A 14 12.01 11.02 -6.17
C LYS A 14 13.27 10.47 -5.51
N ARG A 15 13.19 10.27 -4.19
CA ARG A 15 14.12 9.43 -3.43
C ARG A 15 14.37 8.12 -4.20
N PRO A 16 15.60 7.59 -4.19
CA PRO A 16 15.91 6.36 -4.92
C PRO A 16 14.97 5.25 -4.48
N LEU A 17 14.26 4.66 -5.43
CA LEU A 17 13.35 3.54 -5.20
C LEU A 17 14.19 2.26 -5.04
N ARG A 18 14.61 1.98 -3.81
CA ARG A 18 15.52 0.86 -3.49
C ARG A 18 14.78 -0.47 -3.27
N PHE A 19 13.48 -0.43 -3.01
CA PHE A 19 12.70 -1.62 -2.67
C PHE A 19 11.84 -2.03 -3.87
N GLN A 20 12.09 -3.21 -4.42
CA GLN A 20 11.31 -3.81 -5.52
C GLN A 20 10.32 -4.82 -4.96
N CYS A 21 9.07 -4.78 -5.44
CA CYS A 21 8.09 -5.80 -5.10
C CYS A 21 8.43 -7.12 -5.79
N LYS A 22 8.24 -8.24 -5.09
CA LYS A 22 8.46 -9.59 -5.62
C LYS A 22 7.28 -10.14 -6.46
N HIS A 23 6.13 -9.46 -6.41
CA HIS A 23 4.88 -9.90 -7.06
C HIS A 23 4.52 -9.07 -8.29
N CYS A 24 5.13 -7.89 -8.48
CA CYS A 24 4.91 -7.01 -9.63
C CYS A 24 6.08 -6.02 -9.80
N ASP A 25 6.08 -5.22 -10.87
CA ASP A 25 7.12 -4.22 -11.18
C ASP A 25 7.10 -2.96 -10.29
N TYR A 26 6.29 -2.93 -9.22
CA TYR A 26 6.22 -1.78 -8.32
C TYR A 26 7.51 -1.59 -7.50
N LYS A 27 8.01 -0.35 -7.44
CA LYS A 27 9.16 0.05 -6.64
C LYS A 27 8.79 1.13 -5.62
N ALA A 28 9.29 0.99 -4.39
CA ALA A 28 9.07 1.93 -3.30
C ALA A 28 10.38 2.54 -2.78
N PRO A 29 10.35 3.77 -2.24
CA PRO A 29 11.52 4.41 -1.63
C PRO A 29 11.78 3.94 -0.18
N SER A 30 10.82 3.28 0.46
CA SER A 30 10.90 2.84 1.86
C SER A 30 10.29 1.44 2.05
N THR A 31 10.76 0.71 3.06
CA THR A 31 10.25 -0.61 3.45
C THR A 31 8.79 -0.58 3.88
N SER A 32 8.36 0.45 4.63
CA SER A 32 6.98 0.60 5.09
C SER A 32 5.97 0.72 3.94
N LEU A 33 6.34 1.48 2.91
CA LEU A 33 5.53 1.60 1.69
C LEU A 33 5.49 0.29 0.91
N MET A 34 6.61 -0.43 0.84
CA MET A 34 6.64 -1.75 0.22
C MET A 34 5.78 -2.77 0.97
N GLN A 35 5.83 -2.78 2.30
CA GLN A 35 4.98 -3.64 3.13
C GLN A 35 3.50 -3.35 2.91
N ASN A 36 3.09 -2.07 2.92
CA ASN A 36 1.70 -1.71 2.63
C ASN A 36 1.27 -2.15 1.22
N HIS A 37 2.17 -2.03 0.24
CA HIS A 37 1.92 -2.55 -1.09
C HIS A 37 1.73 -4.08 -1.11
N ILE A 38 2.55 -4.84 -0.37
CA ILE A 38 2.45 -6.31 -0.28
C ILE A 38 1.12 -6.76 0.34
N TYR A 39 0.53 -5.99 1.25
CA TYR A 39 -0.81 -6.29 1.79
C TYR A 39 -1.87 -6.41 0.70
N ARG A 40 -1.73 -5.69 -0.41
CA ARG A 40 -2.64 -5.78 -1.55
C ARG A 40 -2.44 -7.03 -2.41
N HIS A 41 -1.27 -7.67 -2.34
CA HIS A 41 -1.03 -8.96 -3.01
C HIS A 41 -1.47 -10.16 -2.18
N THR A 42 -1.54 -9.99 -0.86
CA THR A 42 -1.84 -11.06 0.09
C THR A 42 -3.27 -10.99 0.61
N ASP A 43 -4.04 -9.97 0.18
CA ASP A 43 -5.35 -9.59 0.72
C ASP A 43 -5.37 -9.50 2.26
N LEU A 44 -4.19 -9.31 2.86
CA LEU A 44 -4.01 -9.14 4.28
C LEU A 44 -4.31 -7.69 4.62
N THR A 45 -5.49 -7.45 5.17
CA THR A 45 -5.85 -6.15 5.73
C THR A 45 -5.68 -6.22 7.25
N PRO A 46 -4.53 -5.79 7.81
CA PRO A 46 -4.27 -5.90 9.25
C PRO A 46 -5.25 -5.07 10.07
N TYR A 47 -5.89 -4.08 9.45
CA TYR A 47 -6.92 -3.28 10.07
C TYR A 47 -8.25 -3.74 9.48
N ALA A 48 -9.13 -4.25 10.34
CA ALA A 48 -10.53 -4.49 10.04
C ALA A 48 -11.39 -3.67 11.00
N CYS A 49 -12.53 -3.18 10.50
CA CYS A 49 -13.52 -2.55 11.33
C CYS A 49 -14.12 -3.60 12.28
N ALA A 50 -14.29 -3.24 13.55
CA ALA A 50 -14.93 -4.12 14.54
C ALA A 50 -16.45 -4.17 14.38
N TYR A 51 -17.04 -3.15 13.75
CA TYR A 51 -18.48 -2.95 13.66
C TYR A 51 -19.09 -3.38 12.32
N CYS A 52 -18.26 -3.59 11.30
CA CYS A 52 -18.71 -4.07 9.99
C CYS A 52 -17.61 -4.85 9.27
N GLY A 53 -17.92 -5.41 8.10
CA GLY A 53 -16.95 -6.15 7.28
C GLY A 53 -15.89 -5.29 6.57
N HIS A 54 -15.82 -3.98 6.85
CA HIS A 54 -14.86 -3.09 6.20
C HIS A 54 -13.43 -3.40 6.63
N LYS A 55 -12.51 -3.36 5.66
CA LYS A 55 -11.10 -3.75 5.83
C LYS A 55 -10.23 -2.70 5.17
N SER A 56 -9.11 -2.34 5.79
CA SER A 56 -8.16 -1.39 5.22
C SER A 56 -6.72 -1.80 5.47
N THR A 57 -5.81 -1.28 4.65
CA THR A 57 -4.37 -1.56 4.77
C THR A 57 -3.67 -0.62 5.76
N THR A 58 -4.34 0.44 6.22
CA THR A 58 -3.77 1.39 7.18
C THR A 58 -4.72 1.72 8.33
N LYS A 59 -4.14 2.00 9.50
CA LYS A 59 -4.87 2.38 10.72
C LYS A 59 -5.68 3.67 10.52
N SER A 60 -5.07 4.70 9.93
CA SER A 60 -5.71 6.00 9.74
C SER A 60 -6.99 5.90 8.91
N THR A 61 -7.00 5.07 7.86
CA THR A 61 -8.21 4.83 7.06
C THR A 61 -9.33 4.20 7.88
N ILE A 62 -9.02 3.25 8.76
CA ILE A 62 -10.01 2.60 9.62
C ILE A 62 -10.55 3.54 10.69
N MET A 63 -9.70 4.36 11.30
CA MET A 63 -10.14 5.34 12.30
C MET A 63 -11.16 6.30 11.68
N VAL A 64 -10.82 6.90 10.53
CA VAL A 64 -11.73 7.79 9.80
C VAL A 64 -13.02 7.08 9.39
N HIS A 65 -12.93 5.81 8.96
CA HIS A 65 -14.12 5.01 8.66
C HIS A 65 -15.01 4.82 9.89
N ILE A 66 -14.45 4.51 11.06
CA ILE A 66 -15.21 4.36 12.30
C ILE A 66 -15.84 5.69 12.69
N GLU A 67 -15.10 6.80 12.66
CA GLU A 67 -15.62 8.13 13.01
C GLU A 67 -16.79 8.57 12.11
N LEU A 68 -16.73 8.25 10.81
CA LEU A 68 -17.76 8.70 9.85
C LEU A 68 -18.92 7.73 9.68
N CYS A 69 -18.65 6.42 9.71
CA CYS A 69 -19.64 5.37 9.44
C CYS A 69 -20.22 4.75 10.72
N HIS A 70 -19.48 4.86 11.83
CA HIS A 70 -19.86 4.37 13.15
C HIS A 70 -19.73 5.48 14.22
N PRO A 71 -20.31 6.68 14.01
CA PRO A 71 -20.08 7.87 14.84
C PRO A 71 -20.57 7.77 16.30
N ASN A 72 -21.24 6.69 16.69
CA ASN A 72 -21.85 6.49 18.00
C ASN A 72 -21.52 5.11 18.61
N MET A 73 -20.38 4.54 18.23
CA MET A 73 -19.94 3.22 18.69
C MET A 73 -18.63 3.38 19.49
N GLU A 74 -18.79 3.68 20.78
CA GLU A 74 -17.73 3.65 21.81
C GLU A 74 -17.49 2.24 22.34
#